data_AF-R5P390-F1
#
_entry.id   AF-R5P390-F1
#
_cell.length_a   1.000
_cell.length_b   1.000
_cell.length_c   1.000
_cell.angle_alpha   90.00
_cell.angle_beta   90.00
_cell.angle_gamma   90.00
#
_symmetry.space_group_name_H-M   'P 1'
#
loop_
_entity.id
_entity.type
_entity.pdbx_description
1 polymer ?
#
loop_
_entity_poly.entity_id
_entity_poly.type
_entity_poly.pdbx_seq_one_letter_code
_entity_poly.pdbx_strand_id
1 'polypeptide(L)' 'MVKENESKVKIVVLIPFRDKFDKGTRYDVGTELEFDAERAEDVVTRELAEYAEPLG' A
#
# COMPACT_ATOMS: atom_id res chain seq x y z
N MET A 1 6.92 -4.13 -25.47
CA MET A 1 5.87 -4.85 -24.71
C MET A 1 6.22 -4.72 -23.24
N VAL A 2 5.55 -3.82 -22.53
CA VAL A 2 5.71 -3.70 -21.07
C VAL A 2 5.07 -4.94 -20.45
N LYS A 3 5.87 -5.77 -19.76
CA LYS A 3 5.33 -6.80 -18.90
C LYS A 3 5.39 -6.23 -17.49
N GLU A 4 4.33 -5.50 -17.14
CA GLU A 4 3.98 -5.13 -15.77
C GLU A 4 3.74 -6.43 -14.98
N ASN A 5 4.82 -7.07 -14.56
CA ASN A 5 4.83 -8.03 -13.47
C ASN A 5 5.38 -7.30 -12.23
N GLU A 6 4.82 -6.14 -11.93
CA GLU A 6 4.98 -5.57 -10.61
C GLU A 6 4.11 -6.43 -9.71
N SER A 7 4.75 -7.25 -8.87
CA SER A 7 4.08 -8.06 -7.87
C SER A 7 3.28 -7.12 -6.97
N LYS A 8 2.00 -6.95 -7.29
CA LYS A 8 1.07 -6.17 -6.50
C LYS A 8 0.89 -6.87 -5.17
N VAL A 9 1.25 -6.17 -4.11
CA VAL A 9 1.11 -6.62 -2.74
C VAL A 9 -0.03 -5.85 -2.09
N LYS A 10 -0.80 -6.56 -1.26
CA LYS A 10 -1.82 -5.92 -0.45
C LYS A 10 -1.20 -5.41 0.84
N ILE A 11 -1.63 -4.24 1.27
CA ILE A 11 -1.31 -3.65 2.56
C ILE A 11 -2.60 -3.24 3.26
N VAL A 12 -2.58 -3.25 4.60
CA VAL A 12 -3.64 -2.74 5.45
C VAL A 12 -3.14 -1.47 6.11
N VAL A 13 -3.86 -0.37 5.93
CA VAL A 13 -3.49 0.91 6.53
C VAL A 13 -3.69 0.88 8.05
N LEU A 14 -2.64 1.20 8.79
CA LEU A 14 -2.64 1.25 10.25
C LEU A 14 -2.83 2.67 10.79
N ILE A 15 -2.32 3.66 10.06
CA ILE A 15 -2.36 5.07 10.44
C ILE A 15 -2.90 5.85 9.23
N PRO A 16 -3.89 6.74 9.41
CA PRO A 16 -4.48 7.41 8.27
C PRO A 16 -3.48 8.37 7.62
N PHE A 17 -3.23 8.20 6.34
CA PHE A 17 -2.30 9.01 5.56
C PHE A 17 -2.93 9.51 4.26
N ARG A 18 -2.33 10.53 3.64
CA ARG A 18 -2.76 11.01 2.33
C ARG A 18 -1.89 10.42 1.23
N ASP A 19 -2.52 10.18 0.09
CA ASP A 19 -1.82 9.74 -1.10
C ASP A 19 -0.83 10.82 -1.57
N LYS A 20 0.36 10.37 -1.99
CA LYS A 20 1.43 11.25 -2.47
C LYS A 20 1.13 11.84 -3.85
N PHE A 21 0.39 11.11 -4.68
CA PHE A 21 0.02 11.48 -6.04
C PHE A 21 -1.34 12.17 -6.09
N ASP A 22 -2.28 11.77 -5.24
CA ASP A 22 -3.58 12.41 -5.09
C ASP A 22 -3.80 12.98 -3.68
N LYS A 23 -3.54 14.27 -3.52
CA LYS A 23 -3.71 14.96 -2.23
C LYS A 23 -5.17 15.01 -1.75
N GLY A 24 -6.14 14.68 -2.59
CA GLY A 24 -7.55 14.52 -2.22
C GLY A 24 -7.88 13.15 -1.65
N THR A 25 -7.08 12.14 -1.97
CA THR A 25 -7.27 10.77 -1.46
C THR A 25 -6.62 10.63 -0.09
N ARG A 26 -7.44 10.28 0.90
CA ARG A 26 -7.00 9.89 2.24
C ARG A 26 -7.33 8.43 2.45
N TYR A 27 -6.36 7.68 2.95
CA TYR A 27 -6.56 6.32 3.37
C TYR A 27 -6.76 6.30 4.87
N ASP A 28 -7.86 5.68 5.30
CA ASP A 28 -8.19 5.54 6.71
C ASP A 28 -7.72 4.19 7.24
N VAL A 29 -7.59 4.10 8.56
CA VAL A 29 -7.17 2.86 9.24
C VAL A 29 -8.12 1.71 8.89
N GLY A 30 -7.56 0.53 8.60
CA GLY A 30 -8.29 -0.65 8.18
C GLY A 30 -8.62 -0.69 6.68
N THR A 31 -8.19 0.32 5.91
CA THR A 31 -8.34 0.28 4.44
C THR A 31 -7.31 -0.70 3.87
N GLU A 32 -7.78 -1.65 3.05
CA GLU A 32 -6.93 -2.53 2.26
C GLU A 32 -6.58 -1.85 0.93
N LEU A 33 -5.29 -1.74 0.64
CA LEU A 33 -4.78 -1.16 -0.60
C LEU A 33 -3.88 -2.14 -1.30
N GLU A 34 -3.90 -2.12 -2.62
CA GLU A 34 -3.03 -2.95 -3.45
C GLU A 34 -2.01 -2.04 -4.13
N PHE A 35 -0.75 -2.17 -3.75
CA PHE A 35 0.36 -1.36 -4.25
C PHE A 35 1.47 -2.24 -4.79
N ASP A 36 2.32 -1.66 -5.61
CA ASP A 36 3.56 -2.28 -6.05
C ASP A 36 4.51 -2.46 -4.86
N ALA A 37 5.37 -3.49 -4.92
CA ALA A 37 6.24 -3.86 -3.81
C ALA A 37 7.07 -2.69 -3.25
N GLU A 38 7.67 -1.86 -4.11
CA GLU A 38 8.43 -0.67 -3.70
C GLU A 38 7.57 0.34 -2.93
N ARG A 39 6.33 0.53 -3.39
CA ARG A 39 5.41 1.50 -2.77
C ARG A 39 4.87 0.97 -1.45
N ALA A 40 4.53 -0.31 -1.38
CA ALA A 40 4.14 -0.94 -0.13
C ALA A 40 5.27 -0.90 0.89
N GLU A 41 6.50 -1.17 0.49
CA GLU A 41 7.67 -1.07 1.37
C GLU A 41 7.87 0.35 1.92
N ASP A 42 7.70 1.41 1.12
CA ASP A 42 7.76 2.80 1.60
C ASP A 42 6.71 3.07 2.69
N VAL A 43 5.46 2.63 2.49
CA VAL A 43 4.36 2.86 3.44
C VAL A 43 4.56 2.04 4.71
N VAL A 44 5.01 0.78 4.59
CA VAL A 44 5.27 -0.11 5.73
C VAL A 44 6.51 0.33 6.53
N THR A 45 7.59 0.72 5.86
CA THR A 45 8.82 1.24 6.50
C THR A 45 8.54 2.52 7.30
N ARG A 46 7.52 3.28 6.91
CA ARG A 46 7.06 4.49 7.60
C ARG A 46 6.01 4.20 8.67
N GLU A 47 5.75 2.92 8.96
CA GLU A 47 4.79 2.45 9.95
C GLU A 47 3.34 2.94 9.69
N LEU A 48 3.03 3.28 8.44
CA LEU A 48 1.70 3.77 8.05
C LEU A 48 0.73 2.63 7.71
N ALA A 49 1.26 1.48 7.30
CA ALA A 49 0.52 0.29 6.93
C ALA A 49 1.32 -0.97 7.24
N GLU A 50 0.69 -2.13 7.17
CA GLU A 50 1.30 -3.45 7.24
C GLU A 50 1.01 -4.26 5.98
N TYR A 51 1.86 -5.23 5.62
CA TYR A 51 1.54 -6.15 4.54
C TYR A 51 0.35 -7.02 4.92
N ALA A 52 -0.66 -7.07 4.06
CA ALA A 52 -1.74 -8.05 4.20
C ALA A 52 -1.14 -9.41 3.83
N GLU A 53 -0.90 -10.26 4.83
CA GLU A 53 -0.35 -11.59 4.57
C GLU A 53 -1.27 -12.34 3.59
N PRO A 54 -0.73 -12.96 2.53
CA PRO A 54 -1.51 -13.93 1.77
C PRO A 54 -1.80 -15.09 2.72
N LEU A 55 -3.08 -15.35 2.99
CA LEU A 55 -3.50 -16.60 3.62
C LEU A 55 -2.95 -17.73 2.72
N GLY A 56 -1.95 -18.45 3.24
CA GLY A 56 -1.21 -19.48 2.53
C GLY A 56 -2.07 -20.62 1.99
#